data_AF-A0A117I8B6-F1
#
_entry.id   AF-A0A117I8B6-F1
#
_cell.length_a   1.000
_cell.length_b   1.000
_cell.length_c   1.000
_cell.angle_alpha   90.00
_cell.angle_beta   90.00
_cell.angle_gamma   90.00
#
_symmetry.space_group_name_H-M   'P 1'
#
loop_
_entity.id
_entity.type
_entity.pdbx_description
1 polymer ?
#
loop_
_entity_poly.entity_id
_entity_poly.type
_entity_poly.pdbx_seq_one_letter_code
_entity_poly.pdbx_strand_id
1 'polypeptide(L)'
;FHISLNATTWIGRIGMVVLPGIVYYIAYRWAVSLQRSDRAVLEHGIETGIIKRLPHGAYVELHQPLGPVDDHGHPIPLEYQGAALPKRMNKLGSGGAPGTGSFLYADPAVEHEALTEAAHASEQKALTALKEAQDRIHEDGETNGHH
;
A
#
# COMPACT_ATOMS: atom_id res chain seq x y z
N PHE A 1 29.46 13.32 -22.19
CA PHE A 1 30.56 12.56 -21.56
C PHE A 1 31.80 12.64 -22.45
N HIS A 2 32.99 12.86 -21.89
CA HIS A 2 34.27 12.84 -22.61
C HIS A 2 34.98 11.48 -22.38
N ILE A 3 34.48 10.42 -23.02
CA ILE A 3 35.03 9.05 -22.94
C ILE A 3 35.60 8.66 -24.32
N SER A 4 36.74 7.97 -24.36
CA SER A 4 37.34 7.55 -25.63
C SER A 4 36.55 6.43 -26.31
N LEU A 5 36.56 6.40 -27.65
CA LEU A 5 35.84 5.40 -28.45
C LEU A 5 36.25 3.96 -28.10
N ASN A 6 37.55 3.74 -27.88
CA ASN A 6 38.07 2.44 -27.48
C ASN A 6 37.56 2.03 -26.08
N ALA A 7 37.52 2.97 -25.13
CA ALA A 7 37.01 2.69 -23.79
C ALA A 7 35.53 2.26 -23.82
N THR A 8 34.68 2.96 -24.58
CA THR A 8 33.26 2.59 -24.73
C THR A 8 33.09 1.20 -25.34
N THR A 9 33.92 0.83 -26.31
CA THR A 9 33.89 -0.50 -26.94
C THR A 9 34.23 -1.60 -25.94
N TRP A 10 35.28 -1.41 -25.13
CA TRP A 10 35.67 -2.38 -24.10
C TRP A 10 34.65 -2.46 -22.96
N ILE A 11 34.06 -1.34 -22.55
CA ILE A 11 32.94 -1.32 -21.60
C ILE A 11 31.78 -2.16 -22.14
N GLY A 12 31.42 -2.00 -23.42
CA GLY A 12 30.37 -2.80 -24.05
C GLY A 12 30.68 -4.30 -24.04
N ARG A 13 31.91 -4.69 -24.37
CA ARG A 13 32.35 -6.11 -24.41
C ARG A 13 32.30 -6.77 -23.04
N ILE A 14 32.88 -6.13 -22.03
CA ILE A 14 32.88 -6.64 -20.66
C ILE A 14 31.46 -6.59 -20.11
N GLY A 15 30.75 -5.48 -20.35
CA GLY A 15 29.38 -5.27 -19.93
C GLY A 15 28.42 -6.33 -20.47
N MET A 16 28.56 -6.75 -21.73
CA MET A 16 27.70 -7.80 -22.31
C MET A 16 27.71 -9.10 -21.51
N VAL A 17 28.83 -9.42 -20.84
CA VAL A 17 28.98 -10.64 -20.04
C VAL A 17 28.67 -10.37 -18.56
N VAL A 18 29.25 -9.30 -18.00
CA VAL A 18 29.20 -9.05 -16.55
C VAL A 18 27.91 -8.36 -16.12
N LEU A 19 27.42 -7.41 -16.92
CA LEU A 19 26.25 -6.59 -16.56
C LEU A 19 24.98 -7.43 -16.39
N PRO A 20 24.64 -8.42 -17.26
CA PRO A 20 23.46 -9.26 -17.04
C PRO A 20 23.50 -10.01 -15.70
N GLY A 21 24.65 -10.53 -15.30
CA GLY A 21 24.82 -11.22 -14.02
C GLY A 21 24.59 -10.29 -12.82
N ILE A 22 25.15 -9.09 -12.86
CA ILE A 22 24.96 -8.07 -11.81
C ILE A 22 23.50 -7.62 -11.76
N VAL A 23 22.90 -7.30 -12.90
CA VAL A 23 21.51 -6.82 -12.98
C VAL A 23 20.54 -7.91 -12.50
N TYR A 24 20.73 -9.16 -12.90
CA TYR A 24 19.92 -10.28 -12.44
C TYR A 24 19.97 -10.40 -10.91
N TYR A 25 21.18 -10.40 -10.33
CA TYR A 25 21.35 -10.51 -8.88
C TYR A 25 20.63 -9.38 -8.14
N ILE A 26 20.81 -8.12 -8.59
CA ILE A 26 20.16 -6.96 -7.99
C ILE A 26 18.64 -7.07 -8.13
N ALA A 27 18.14 -7.30 -9.34
CA ALA A 27 16.71 -7.34 -9.61
C ALA A 27 16.00 -8.46 -8.83
N TYR A 28 16.61 -9.65 -8.78
CA TYR A 28 16.08 -10.78 -8.01
C TYR A 28 15.97 -10.45 -6.52
N ARG A 29 17.05 -9.91 -5.93
CA ARG A 29 17.04 -9.53 -4.50
C ARG A 29 16.10 -8.37 -4.22
N TRP A 30 15.95 -7.45 -5.16
CA TRP A 30 15.01 -6.35 -5.05
C TRP A 30 13.56 -6.86 -5.04
N ALA A 31 13.20 -7.75 -5.97
CA ALA A 31 11.86 -8.35 -6.03
C ALA A 31 11.51 -9.09 -4.72
N VAL A 32 12.42 -9.92 -4.22
CA VAL A 32 12.23 -10.62 -2.94
C VAL A 32 12.11 -9.64 -1.76
N SER A 33 12.85 -8.53 -1.79
CA SER A 33 12.77 -7.52 -0.72
C SER A 33 11.45 -6.76 -0.76
N LEU A 34 10.91 -6.48 -1.96
CA LEU A 34 9.58 -5.89 -2.12
C LEU A 34 8.48 -6.82 -1.62
N GLN A 35 8.57 -8.13 -1.91
CA GLN A 35 7.64 -9.13 -1.38
C GLN A 35 7.68 -9.20 0.16
N ARG A 36 8.87 -9.07 0.77
CA ARG A 36 9.01 -9.00 2.24
C ARG A 36 8.39 -7.73 2.81
N SER A 37 8.54 -6.60 2.12
CA SER A 37 7.86 -5.34 2.50
C SER A 37 6.33 -5.47 2.41
N ASP A 38 5.82 -6.22 1.43
CA ASP A 38 4.41 -6.61 1.35
C ASP A 38 3.95 -7.45 2.52
N ARG A 39 4.67 -8.51 2.83
CA ARG A 39 4.39 -9.36 3.98
C ARG A 39 4.41 -8.60 5.31
N ALA A 40 5.40 -7.72 5.51
CA ALA A 40 5.53 -6.95 6.75
C ALA A 40 4.28 -6.11 7.06
N VAL A 41 3.65 -5.53 6.03
CA VAL A 41 2.41 -4.75 6.20
C VAL A 41 1.19 -5.62 6.51
N LEU A 42 1.13 -6.84 5.98
CA LEU A 42 0.05 -7.78 6.31
C LEU A 42 0.17 -8.32 7.75
N GLU A 43 1.40 -8.47 8.24
CA GLU A 43 1.68 -9.01 9.58
C GLU A 43 1.62 -7.94 10.68
N HIS A 44 2.03 -6.71 10.40
CA HIS A 44 2.18 -5.66 11.43
C HIS A 44 1.24 -4.46 11.22
N GLY A 45 0.73 -4.26 10.01
CA GLY A 45 0.00 -3.05 9.62
C GLY A 45 0.88 -2.00 8.94
N ILE A 46 0.28 -0.87 8.60
CA ILE A 46 0.95 0.25 7.94
C ILE A 46 1.63 1.15 8.98
N GLU A 47 2.89 1.48 8.74
CA GLU A 47 3.65 2.51 9.48
C GLU A 47 2.92 3.86 9.41
N THR A 48 2.51 4.37 10.57
CA THR A 48 1.84 5.68 10.66
C THR A 48 2.82 6.84 10.75
N GLY A 49 4.09 6.57 11.10
CA GLY A 49 5.08 7.60 11.44
C GLY A 49 4.85 8.29 12.79
N ILE A 50 3.84 7.86 13.57
CA ILE A 50 3.57 8.40 14.90
C ILE A 50 4.32 7.56 15.94
N ILE A 51 5.29 8.19 16.60
CA ILE A 51 6.05 7.57 17.68
C ILE A 51 5.44 7.94 19.03
N LYS A 52 5.06 6.93 19.82
CA LYS A 52 4.53 7.09 21.18
C LYS A 52 5.54 6.59 22.21
N ARG A 53 5.82 7.41 23.21
CA ARG A 53 6.58 7.00 24.40
C ARG A 53 5.64 6.35 25.41
N LEU A 54 6.00 5.15 25.86
CA LEU A 54 5.26 4.41 26.87
C LEU A 54 5.61 4.91 28.29
N PRO A 55 4.74 4.68 29.29
CA PRO A 55 4.98 5.14 30.67
C PRO A 55 6.30 4.65 31.29
N HIS A 56 6.82 3.50 30.83
CA HIS A 56 8.09 2.92 31.27
C HIS A 56 9.30 3.34 30.41
N GLY A 57 9.12 4.29 29.48
CA GLY A 57 10.21 4.91 28.72
C GLY A 57 10.51 4.30 27.36
N ALA A 58 9.92 3.16 26.98
CA ALA A 58 10.08 2.60 25.63
C ALA A 58 9.36 3.45 24.57
N TYR A 59 9.83 3.37 23.32
CA TYR A 59 9.20 4.01 22.18
C TYR A 59 8.57 2.94 21.29
N VAL A 60 7.34 3.19 20.86
CA VAL A 60 6.63 2.34 19.89
C VAL A 60 6.16 3.18 18.73
N GLU A 61 6.31 2.64 17.52
CA GLU A 61 5.62 3.18 16.35
C GLU A 61 4.21 2.61 16.30
N LEU A 62 3.23 3.50 16.12
CA LEU A 62 1.86 3.06 15.93
C LEU A 62 1.72 2.50 14.51
N HIS A 63 1.24 1.26 14.40
CA HIS A 63 0.89 0.66 13.12
C HIS A 63 -0.64 0.62 12.98
N GLN A 64 -1.12 0.96 11.78
CA GLN A 64 -2.53 0.82 11.44
C GLN A 64 -2.78 -0.56 10.80
N PRO A 65 -3.50 -1.48 11.46
CA PRO A 65 -3.86 -2.76 10.87
C PRO A 65 -4.75 -2.58 9.65
N LEU A 66 -4.56 -3.42 8.63
CA LEU A 66 -5.38 -3.46 7.41
C LEU A 66 -6.64 -4.33 7.56
N GLY A 67 -6.60 -5.28 8.49
CA GLY A 67 -7.67 -6.24 8.73
C GLY A 67 -8.17 -6.20 10.17
N PRO A 68 -8.90 -7.25 10.58
CA PRO A 68 -9.35 -7.40 11.96
C PRO A 68 -8.18 -7.44 12.94
N VAL A 69 -8.47 -7.10 14.19
CA VAL A 69 -7.54 -7.20 15.32
C VAL A 69 -8.06 -8.22 16.31
N ASP A 70 -7.14 -8.85 17.05
CA ASP A 70 -7.49 -9.74 18.16
C ASP A 70 -7.92 -8.94 19.42
N ASP A 71 -8.30 -9.66 20.48
CA ASP A 71 -8.71 -9.07 21.76
C ASP A 71 -7.60 -8.24 22.44
N HIS A 72 -6.34 -8.43 22.04
CA HIS A 72 -5.18 -7.70 22.54
C HIS A 72 -4.81 -6.50 21.66
N GLY A 73 -5.53 -6.27 20.56
CA GLY A 73 -5.28 -5.19 19.61
C GLY A 73 -4.13 -5.50 18.64
N HIS A 74 -3.69 -6.75 18.53
CA HIS A 74 -2.72 -7.16 17.53
C HIS A 74 -3.42 -7.44 16.19
N PRO A 75 -2.79 -7.11 15.06
CA PRO A 75 -3.32 -7.45 13.74
C PRO A 75 -3.43 -8.97 13.57
N ILE A 76 -4.58 -9.44 13.07
CA ILE A 76 -4.71 -10.80 12.57
C ILE A 76 -3.98 -10.85 11.21
N PRO A 77 -2.94 -11.69 11.02
CA PRO A 77 -2.18 -11.70 9.79
C PRO A 77 -3.06 -12.04 8.59
N LEU A 78 -3.06 -11.17 7.59
CA LEU A 78 -3.80 -11.37 6.35
C LEU A 78 -2.96 -12.18 5.34
N GLU A 79 -3.62 -12.98 4.53
CA GLU A 79 -2.96 -13.69 3.43
C GLU A 79 -2.67 -12.76 2.25
N TYR A 80 -1.54 -12.98 1.58
CA TYR A 80 -1.17 -12.22 0.39
C TYR A 80 -1.94 -12.73 -0.83
N GLN A 81 -2.78 -11.89 -1.42
CA GLN A 81 -3.64 -12.24 -2.56
C GLN A 81 -3.12 -11.69 -3.91
N GLY A 82 -1.89 -11.18 -3.98
CA GLY A 82 -1.33 -10.60 -5.21
C GLY A 82 -1.78 -9.16 -5.51
N ALA A 83 -2.60 -8.56 -4.66
CA ALA A 83 -2.97 -7.15 -4.74
C ALA A 83 -1.85 -6.23 -4.22
N ALA A 84 -1.74 -5.03 -4.81
CA ALA A 84 -0.84 -4.01 -4.32
C ALA A 84 -1.32 -3.45 -2.98
N LEU A 85 -0.44 -3.46 -1.96
CA LEU A 85 -0.80 -3.03 -0.61
C LEU A 85 -0.45 -1.55 -0.38
N PRO A 86 -1.34 -0.76 0.25
CA PRO A 86 -1.00 0.59 0.67
C PRO A 86 0.07 0.56 1.78
N LYS A 87 1.12 1.36 1.63
CA LYS A 87 2.25 1.47 2.60
C LYS A 87 2.25 2.77 3.40
N ARG A 88 1.28 3.65 3.15
CA ARG A 88 1.23 4.99 3.73
C ARG A 88 -0.20 5.34 4.06
N MET A 89 -0.39 6.02 5.19
CA MET A 89 -1.72 6.41 5.67
C MET A 89 -2.47 7.36 4.74
N ASN A 90 -1.74 8.21 4.00
CA ASN A 90 -2.36 9.09 3.00
C ASN A 90 -3.06 8.33 1.85
N LYS A 91 -2.73 7.06 1.62
CA LYS A 91 -3.41 6.21 0.64
C LYS A 91 -4.66 5.53 1.20
N LEU A 92 -4.86 5.58 2.51
CA LEU A 92 -6.05 5.06 3.20
C LEU A 92 -7.07 6.17 3.50
N GLY A 93 -6.93 7.35 2.91
CA GLY A 93 -7.84 8.48 3.14
C GLY A 93 -7.65 9.20 4.47
N SER A 94 -6.62 8.89 5.24
CA SER A 94 -6.41 9.49 6.58
C SER A 94 -6.19 11.01 6.58
N GLY A 95 -5.79 11.57 5.42
CA GLY A 95 -5.56 13.01 5.27
C GLY A 95 -6.84 13.82 5.04
N GLY A 96 -7.98 13.15 4.82
CA GLY A 96 -9.24 13.80 4.47
C GLY A 96 -9.24 14.46 3.09
N ALA A 97 -10.28 15.25 2.82
CA ALA A 97 -10.37 16.09 1.63
C ALA A 97 -9.98 17.53 1.97
N PRO A 98 -9.28 18.25 1.07
CA PRO A 98 -9.15 19.69 1.20
C PRO A 98 -10.54 20.36 1.13
N GLY A 99 -10.66 21.57 1.68
CA GLY A 99 -11.88 22.38 1.54
C GLY A 99 -12.30 22.53 0.08
N THR A 100 -13.60 22.48 -0.20
CA THR A 100 -14.14 22.63 -1.56
C THR A 100 -14.15 24.09 -1.99
N GLY A 101 -14.12 24.30 -3.30
CA GLY A 101 -14.18 25.61 -3.94
C GLY A 101 -13.17 25.78 -5.04
N SER A 102 -12.94 27.04 -5.42
CA SER A 102 -11.91 27.42 -6.38
C SER A 102 -10.52 27.39 -5.71
N PHE A 103 -9.47 27.46 -6.52
CA PHE A 103 -8.09 27.54 -6.04
C PHE A 103 -7.84 28.73 -5.09
N LEU A 104 -8.60 29.82 -5.23
CA LEU A 104 -8.42 31.06 -4.46
C LEU A 104 -9.59 31.38 -3.51
N TYR A 105 -10.75 30.74 -3.66
CA TYR A 105 -11.97 31.10 -2.94
C TYR A 105 -12.70 29.84 -2.48
N ALA A 106 -13.07 29.80 -1.20
CA ALA A 106 -13.79 28.67 -0.60
C ALA A 106 -15.30 28.77 -0.88
N ASP A 107 -15.94 27.60 -0.97
CA ASP A 107 -17.40 27.49 -1.03
C ASP A 107 -18.03 27.75 0.36
N PRO A 108 -19.34 28.05 0.43
CA PRO A 108 -20.07 28.07 1.69
C PRO A 108 -19.96 26.73 2.45
N ALA A 109 -19.83 26.78 3.78
CA ALA A 109 -19.59 25.59 4.60
C ALA A 109 -20.67 24.49 4.41
N VAL A 110 -21.93 24.87 4.24
CA VAL A 110 -23.04 23.92 4.00
C VAL A 110 -22.86 23.16 2.70
N GLU A 111 -22.38 23.82 1.64
CA GLU A 111 -22.10 23.15 0.36
C GLU A 111 -20.89 22.23 0.50
N HIS A 112 -19.84 22.67 1.19
CA HIS A 112 -18.66 21.86 1.47
C HIS A 112 -18.99 20.58 2.25
N GLU A 113 -19.78 20.69 3.31
CA GLU A 113 -20.21 19.56 4.13
C GLU A 113 -21.04 18.58 3.29
N ALA A 114 -22.02 19.07 2.52
CA ALA A 114 -22.87 18.25 1.67
C ALA A 114 -22.05 17.49 0.60
N LEU A 115 -21.07 18.16 -0.03
CA LEU A 115 -20.19 17.54 -1.03
C LEU A 115 -19.26 16.49 -0.41
N THR A 116 -18.69 16.79 0.75
CA THR A 116 -17.77 15.87 1.45
C THR A 116 -18.50 14.63 1.94
N GLU A 117 -19.70 14.80 2.50
CA GLU A 117 -20.57 13.69 2.90
C GLU A 117 -20.98 12.85 1.68
N ALA A 118 -21.42 13.48 0.58
CA ALA A 118 -21.78 12.77 -0.64
C ALA A 118 -20.61 11.97 -1.22
N ALA A 119 -19.40 12.55 -1.23
CA ALA A 119 -18.18 11.89 -1.69
C ALA A 119 -17.86 10.66 -0.82
N HIS A 120 -17.81 10.82 0.50
CA HIS A 120 -17.58 9.71 1.43
C HIS A 120 -18.64 8.61 1.32
N ALA A 121 -19.92 8.99 1.21
CA ALA A 121 -21.01 8.03 1.04
C ALA A 121 -20.90 7.26 -0.28
N SER A 122 -20.49 7.92 -1.37
CA SER A 122 -20.28 7.27 -2.67
C SER A 122 -19.10 6.29 -2.66
N GLU A 123 -18.00 6.64 -2.00
CA GLU A 123 -16.83 5.78 -1.83
C GLU A 123 -17.18 4.54 -0.99
N GLN A 124 -17.86 4.73 0.14
CA GLN A 124 -18.32 3.63 0.99
C GLN A 124 -19.28 2.70 0.25
N LYS A 125 -20.21 3.24 -0.55
CA LYS A 125 -21.11 2.44 -1.39
C LYS A 125 -20.34 1.61 -2.41
N ALA A 126 -19.33 2.20 -3.07
CA ALA A 126 -18.50 1.48 -4.04
C ALA A 126 -17.71 0.34 -3.38
N LEU A 127 -17.08 0.59 -2.21
CA LEU A 127 -16.35 -0.42 -1.46
C LEU A 127 -17.27 -1.54 -0.97
N THR A 128 -18.46 -1.20 -0.48
CA THR A 128 -19.46 -2.18 -0.02
C THR A 128 -19.93 -3.05 -1.18
N ALA A 129 -20.24 -2.47 -2.34
CA ALA A 129 -20.64 -3.22 -3.52
C ALA A 129 -19.54 -4.19 -4.01
N LEU A 130 -18.27 -3.77 -3.96
CA LEU A 130 -17.14 -4.63 -4.29
C LEU A 130 -16.97 -5.78 -3.29
N LYS A 131 -17.13 -5.49 -2.00
CA LYS A 131 -17.08 -6.50 -0.94
C LYS A 131 -18.19 -7.53 -1.10
N GLU A 132 -19.43 -7.10 -1.30
CA GLU A 132 -20.57 -8.01 -1.54
C GLU A 132 -20.36 -8.88 -2.78
N ALA A 133 -19.76 -8.34 -3.84
CA ALA A 133 -19.42 -9.11 -5.03
C ALA A 133 -18.32 -10.15 -4.75
N GLN A 134 -17.30 -9.79 -3.97
CA GLN A 134 -16.24 -10.71 -3.53
C GLN A 134 -16.80 -11.86 -2.70
N ASP A 135 -17.65 -11.56 -1.71
CA ASP A 135 -18.27 -12.54 -0.83
C ASP A 135 -19.14 -13.52 -1.63
N ARG A 136 -19.94 -13.02 -2.58
CA ARG A 136 -20.74 -13.84 -3.49
C ARG A 136 -19.90 -14.83 -4.32
N ILE A 137 -18.80 -14.35 -4.90
CA ILE A 137 -17.91 -15.19 -5.72
C ILE A 137 -17.26 -16.28 -4.87
N HIS A 138 -16.93 -15.98 -3.61
CA HIS A 138 -16.33 -16.95 -2.70
C HIS A 138 -17.30 -18.07 -2.32
N GLU A 139 -18.55 -17.72 -1.96
CA GLU A 139 -19.61 -18.68 -1.63
C GLU A 139 -19.96 -19.61 -2.82
N ASP A 140 -20.05 -19.06 -4.03
CA ASP A 140 -20.30 -19.84 -5.26
C ASP A 140 -19.13 -20.79 -5.58
N GLY A 141 -17.89 -20.41 -5.24
CA GLY A 141 -16.70 -21.25 -5.42
C GLY A 141 -16.66 -22.44 -4.46
N GLU A 142 -17.03 -22.24 -3.20
CA GLU A 142 -17.02 -23.28 -2.16
C GLU A 142 -18.10 -24.34 -2.42
N THR A 143 -19.29 -23.94 -2.87
CA THR A 143 -20.39 -24.85 -3.19
C THR A 143 -20.11 -25.77 -4.39
N ASN A 144 -19.34 -25.31 -5.39
CA ASN A 144 -19.00 -26.09 -6.58
C ASN A 144 -17.80 -27.05 -6.41
N GLY A 145 -17.04 -26.93 -5.30
CA GLY A 145 -15.85 -27.76 -5.02
C GLY A 145 -16.12 -29.08 -4.28
N HIS A 146 -17.37 -29.35 -3.90
CA HIS A 146 -17.78 -30.51 -3.09
C HIS A 146 -18.32 -31.74 -3.86
N HIS A 147 -17.98 -31.88 -5.16
CA HIS A 147 -18.36 -33.03 -5.99
C HIS A 147 -17.17 -33.89 -6.43
#